data_AF-A0A2E0MFQ7-F1
#
_entry.id   AF-A0A2E0MFQ7-F1
#
_cell.length_a   1.000
_cell.length_b   1.000
_cell.length_c   1.000
_cell.angle_alpha   90.00
_cell.angle_beta   90.00
_cell.angle_gamma   90.00
#
_symmetry.space_group_name_H-M   'P 1'
#
loop_
_entity.id
_entity.type
_entity.pdbx_description
1 polymer ?
#
loop_
_entity_poly.entity_id
_entity_poly.type
_entity_poly.pdbx_seq_one_letter_code
_entity_poly.pdbx_strand_id
1 'polypeptide(L)'
;QQKFISAWGAIGTQWGINRTMAQIHALLLISEKSLSTEDIMSDLNISRGNVNMNVRELMSWGIVHKVLKFGERKEFFTAEKDIYKTAIQILKERRKRELIPVLNLLNELESENIDKGGGEYFKKVVGEIHQFGDSANKMLDKMVKADEHWFTGSLMKFLVKK
;
A
#
# COMPACT_ATOMS: atom_id res chain seq x y z
N GLN A 1 -21.05 -4.30 -10.52
CA GLN A 1 -19.62 -4.11 -10.90
C GLN A 1 -19.22 -2.65 -11.05
N GLN A 2 -19.67 -1.92 -12.07
CA GLN A 2 -19.22 -0.54 -12.36
C GLN A 2 -19.38 0.44 -11.17
N LYS A 3 -20.51 0.37 -10.45
CA LYS A 3 -20.73 1.17 -9.23
C LYS A 3 -19.66 0.95 -8.17
N PHE A 4 -19.23 -0.30 -7.95
CA PHE A 4 -18.17 -0.65 -7.01
C PHE A 4 -16.82 -0.08 -7.48
N ILE A 5 -16.44 -0.32 -8.73
CA ILE A 5 -15.17 0.19 -9.30
C ILE A 5 -15.11 1.72 -9.19
N SER A 6 -16.19 2.42 -9.53
CA SER A 6 -16.26 3.88 -9.44
C SER A 6 -16.17 4.38 -8.00
N ALA A 7 -16.92 3.77 -7.07
CA ALA A 7 -16.88 4.14 -5.65
C ALA A 7 -15.50 3.87 -5.04
N TRP A 8 -14.89 2.72 -5.34
CA TRP A 8 -13.55 2.38 -4.88
C TRP A 8 -12.49 3.35 -5.43
N GLY A 9 -12.61 3.73 -6.70
CA GLY A 9 -11.78 4.77 -7.30
C GLY A 9 -11.89 6.12 -6.58
N ALA A 10 -13.12 6.52 -6.23
CA ALA A 10 -13.36 7.77 -5.50
C ALA A 10 -12.78 7.74 -4.08
N ILE A 11 -12.97 6.63 -3.35
CA ILE A 11 -12.38 6.41 -2.02
C ILE A 11 -10.86 6.49 -2.10
N GLY A 12 -10.25 5.81 -3.06
CA GLY A 12 -8.81 5.85 -3.29
C GLY A 12 -8.30 7.29 -3.48
N THR A 13 -9.00 8.09 -4.28
CA THR A 13 -8.63 9.50 -4.50
C THR A 13 -8.71 10.33 -3.22
N GLN A 14 -9.73 10.14 -2.39
CA GLN A 14 -9.85 10.85 -1.11
C GLN A 14 -8.70 10.52 -0.15
N TRP A 15 -8.11 9.34 -0.30
CA TRP A 15 -6.97 8.88 0.48
C TRP A 15 -5.63 9.21 -0.20
N GLY A 16 -5.62 9.98 -1.30
CA GLY A 16 -4.40 10.36 -2.02
C GLY A 16 -3.83 9.29 -2.95
N ILE A 17 -4.62 8.27 -3.31
CA ILE A 17 -4.25 7.26 -4.31
C ILE A 17 -4.77 7.67 -5.68
N ASN A 18 -3.98 7.41 -6.74
CA ASN A 18 -4.41 7.64 -8.11
C ASN A 18 -5.74 6.91 -8.41
N ARG A 19 -6.72 7.63 -8.97
CA ARG A 19 -8.06 7.08 -9.24
C ARG A 19 -8.02 5.83 -10.12
N THR A 20 -7.25 5.87 -11.20
CA THR A 20 -7.16 4.74 -12.14
C THR A 20 -6.48 3.54 -11.50
N MET A 21 -5.45 3.76 -10.69
CA MET A 21 -4.82 2.70 -9.89
C MET A 21 -5.83 1.99 -9.00
N ALA A 22 -6.64 2.75 -8.26
CA ALA A 22 -7.69 2.20 -7.40
C ALA A 22 -8.77 1.47 -8.21
N GLN A 23 -9.16 1.97 -9.38
CA GLN A 23 -10.12 1.30 -10.26
C GLN A 23 -9.59 -0.02 -10.83
N ILE A 24 -8.33 -0.07 -11.24
CA ILE A 24 -7.67 -1.31 -11.68
C ILE A 24 -7.62 -2.32 -10.54
N HIS A 25 -7.23 -1.90 -9.34
CA HIS A 25 -7.26 -2.76 -8.16
C HIS A 25 -8.66 -3.28 -7.88
N ALA A 26 -9.68 -2.41 -7.91
CA ALA A 26 -11.07 -2.79 -7.69
C ALA A 26 -11.56 -3.82 -8.70
N LEU A 27 -11.24 -3.64 -9.98
CA LEU A 27 -11.56 -4.60 -11.03
C LEU A 27 -10.88 -5.94 -10.76
N LEU A 28 -9.56 -5.94 -10.53
CA LEU A 28 -8.80 -7.16 -10.24
C LEU A 28 -9.25 -7.85 -8.95
N LEU A 29 -9.75 -7.11 -7.95
CA LEU A 29 -10.23 -7.64 -6.68
C LEU A 29 -11.53 -8.43 -6.85
N ILE A 30 -12.48 -7.93 -7.63
CA ILE A 30 -13.79 -8.57 -7.84
C ILE A 30 -13.80 -9.59 -8.98
N SER A 31 -12.77 -9.61 -9.83
CA SER A 31 -12.65 -10.59 -10.91
C SER A 31 -12.26 -11.97 -10.37
N GLU A 32 -13.05 -13.00 -10.67
CA GLU A 32 -12.76 -14.38 -10.27
C GLU A 32 -11.51 -14.93 -10.95
N LYS A 33 -11.31 -14.59 -12.23
CA LYS A 33 -10.17 -15.01 -13.05
C LYS A 33 -9.16 -13.89 -13.19
N SER A 34 -7.90 -14.25 -13.37
CA SER A 34 -6.84 -13.30 -13.70
C SER A 34 -7.12 -12.64 -15.06
N LEU A 35 -6.97 -11.32 -15.13
CA LEU A 35 -7.24 -10.52 -16.32
C LEU A 35 -5.95 -10.17 -17.07
N SER A 36 -6.02 -10.15 -18.40
CA SER A 36 -4.93 -9.63 -19.23
C SER A 36 -4.91 -8.11 -19.27
N THR A 37 -3.81 -7.52 -19.76
CA THR A 37 -3.76 -6.08 -20.03
C THR A 37 -4.91 -5.63 -20.93
N GLU A 38 -5.24 -6.40 -21.98
CA GLU A 38 -6.33 -6.09 -22.89
C GLU A 38 -7.71 -6.13 -22.21
N ASP A 39 -7.93 -7.09 -21.30
CA ASP A 39 -9.19 -7.18 -20.55
C ASP A 39 -9.37 -5.94 -19.66
N ILE A 40 -8.33 -5.51 -18.95
CA ILE A 40 -8.36 -4.32 -18.08
C ILE A 40 -8.61 -3.06 -18.92
N MET A 41 -7.97 -2.94 -20.08
CA MET A 41 -8.19 -1.82 -21.00
C MET A 41 -9.66 -1.75 -21.44
N SER A 42 -10.22 -2.88 -21.84
CA SER A 42 -11.61 -2.99 -22.30
C SER A 42 -12.58 -2.64 -21.19
N ASP A 43 -12.42 -3.20 -20.00
CA ASP A 43 -13.35 -3.06 -18.89
C ASP A 43 -13.37 -1.65 -18.29
N LEU A 44 -12.22 -0.96 -18.30
CA LEU A 44 -12.07 0.38 -17.72
C LEU A 44 -12.01 1.51 -18.75
N ASN A 45 -11.99 1.17 -20.05
CA ASN A 45 -11.83 2.11 -21.15
C ASN A 45 -10.60 3.03 -20.98
N ILE A 46 -9.43 2.42 -20.72
CA ILE A 46 -8.16 3.11 -20.53
C ILE A 46 -7.07 2.57 -21.46
N SER A 47 -6.04 3.37 -21.72
CA SER A 47 -4.96 2.99 -22.63
C SER A 47 -4.04 1.90 -22.04
N ARG A 48 -3.38 1.13 -22.92
CA ARG A 48 -2.39 0.12 -22.54
C ARG A 48 -1.28 0.68 -21.63
N GLY A 49 -0.76 1.86 -21.98
CA GLY A 49 0.27 2.53 -21.19
C GLY A 49 -0.20 2.87 -19.78
N ASN A 50 -1.46 3.32 -19.65
CA ASN A 50 -2.07 3.62 -18.36
C ASN A 50 -2.25 2.34 -17.51
N VAL A 51 -2.72 1.24 -18.12
CA VAL A 51 -2.79 -0.07 -17.45
C VAL A 51 -1.42 -0.51 -16.96
N ASN A 52 -0.42 -0.55 -17.83
CA ASN A 52 0.90 -1.06 -17.50
C ASN A 52 1.59 -0.25 -16.39
N MET A 53 1.43 1.07 -16.41
CA MET A 53 1.95 1.96 -15.36
C MET A 53 1.32 1.62 -14.01
N ASN A 54 -0.01 1.58 -13.94
CA ASN A 54 -0.72 1.37 -12.67
C ASN A 54 -0.62 -0.06 -12.17
N VAL A 55 -0.61 -1.07 -13.04
CA VAL A 55 -0.40 -2.47 -12.64
C VAL A 55 1.02 -2.67 -12.11
N ARG A 56 2.03 -2.07 -12.73
CA ARG A 56 3.40 -2.09 -12.19
C ARG A 56 3.45 -1.46 -10.80
N GLU A 57 2.77 -0.35 -10.59
CA GLU A 57 2.71 0.27 -9.27
C GLU A 57 1.95 -0.63 -8.27
N LEU A 58 0.79 -1.18 -8.63
CA LEU A 58 0.07 -2.13 -7.76
C LEU A 58 0.92 -3.37 -7.40
N MET A 59 1.76 -3.86 -8.33
CA MET A 59 2.73 -4.91 -8.05
C MET A 59 3.88 -4.43 -7.15
N SER A 60 4.36 -3.18 -7.30
CA SER A 60 5.38 -2.58 -6.42
C SER A 60 4.88 -2.44 -4.98
N TRP A 61 3.58 -2.19 -4.82
CA TRP A 61 2.92 -2.19 -3.52
C TRP A 61 2.67 -3.61 -2.98
N GLY A 62 2.78 -4.65 -3.81
CA GLY A 62 2.59 -6.04 -3.40
C GLY A 62 1.12 -6.47 -3.28
N ILE A 63 0.17 -5.70 -3.84
CA ILE A 63 -1.27 -5.98 -3.75
C ILE A 63 -1.87 -6.50 -5.06
N VAL A 64 -1.05 -6.58 -6.12
CA VAL A 64 -1.34 -7.24 -7.39
C VAL A 64 -0.17 -8.15 -7.76
N HIS A 65 -0.47 -9.27 -8.40
CA HIS A 65 0.50 -10.27 -8.81
C HIS A 65 0.29 -10.68 -10.26
N LYS A 66 1.39 -11.00 -10.95
CA LYS A 66 1.36 -11.58 -12.29
C LYS A 66 1.05 -13.07 -12.21
N VAL A 67 0.18 -13.54 -13.10
CA VAL A 67 -0.20 -14.94 -13.25
C VAL A 67 0.36 -15.45 -14.58
N LEU A 68 1.14 -16.53 -14.52
CA LEU A 68 1.65 -17.21 -15.70
C LEU A 68 0.63 -18.25 -16.16
N LYS A 69 0.24 -18.19 -17.44
CA LYS A 69 -0.61 -19.19 -18.08
C LYS A 69 0.18 -19.88 -19.19
N PHE A 70 0.22 -21.21 -19.16
CA PHE A 70 0.94 -21.99 -20.17
C PHE A 70 0.33 -21.78 -21.55
N GLY A 71 1.18 -21.60 -22.57
CA GLY A 71 0.75 -21.35 -23.96
C GLY A 71 0.29 -19.92 -24.26
N GLU A 72 0.10 -19.08 -23.23
CA GLU A 72 -0.28 -17.68 -23.41
C GLU A 72 0.95 -16.77 -23.51
N ARG A 73 0.96 -15.89 -24.53
CA ARG A 73 1.98 -14.84 -24.66
C ARG A 73 1.62 -13.57 -23.90
N LYS A 74 0.37 -13.45 -23.45
CA LYS A 74 -0.14 -12.29 -22.71
C LYS A 74 0.26 -12.35 -21.24
N GLU A 75 0.40 -11.18 -20.63
CA GLU A 75 0.51 -11.08 -19.18
C GLU A 75 -0.88 -11.08 -18.56
N PHE A 76 -1.06 -11.82 -17.48
CA PHE A 76 -2.29 -11.83 -16.69
C PHE A 76 -2.00 -11.36 -15.27
N PHE A 77 -2.99 -10.75 -14.63
CA PHE A 77 -2.86 -10.14 -13.31
C PHE A 77 -4.04 -10.55 -12.41
N THR A 78 -3.76 -10.65 -11.11
CA THR A 78 -4.76 -10.82 -10.05
C THR A 78 -4.41 -9.92 -8.87
N ALA A 79 -5.42 -9.43 -8.15
CA ALA A 79 -5.21 -8.77 -6.87
C ALA A 79 -5.10 -9.78 -5.73
N GLU A 80 -4.49 -9.38 -4.61
CA GLU A 80 -4.68 -10.03 -3.32
C GLU A 80 -6.16 -9.94 -2.93
N LYS A 81 -6.76 -11.11 -2.63
CA LYS A 81 -8.20 -11.25 -2.38
C LYS A 81 -8.55 -11.07 -0.91
N ASP A 82 -7.58 -11.25 -0.03
CA ASP A 82 -7.71 -10.96 1.40
C ASP A 82 -7.58 -9.45 1.65
N ILE A 83 -8.71 -8.80 1.91
CA ILE A 83 -8.75 -7.36 2.14
C ILE A 83 -7.93 -6.92 3.36
N TYR A 84 -7.80 -7.80 4.36
CA TYR A 84 -7.01 -7.52 5.55
C TYR A 84 -5.52 -7.50 5.21
N LYS A 85 -5.03 -8.50 4.46
CA LYS A 85 -3.65 -8.50 3.95
C LYS A 85 -3.35 -7.30 3.07
N THR A 86 -4.28 -6.94 2.17
CA THR A 86 -4.16 -5.74 1.33
C THR A 86 -4.03 -4.48 2.19
N ALA A 87 -4.84 -4.33 3.24
CA ALA A 87 -4.76 -3.18 4.14
C ALA A 87 -3.42 -3.11 4.90
N ILE A 88 -2.95 -4.24 5.46
CA ILE A 88 -1.65 -4.33 6.14
C ILE A 88 -0.51 -4.02 5.18
N GLN A 89 -0.58 -4.53 3.95
CA GLN A 89 0.44 -4.29 2.93
C GLN A 89 0.50 -2.81 2.51
N ILE A 90 -0.65 -2.17 2.32
CA ILE A 90 -0.74 -0.72 2.06
C ILE A 90 -0.13 0.06 3.23
N LEU A 91 -0.41 -0.34 4.47
CA LEU A 91 0.11 0.31 5.67
C LEU A 91 1.63 0.17 5.78
N LYS A 92 2.18 -1.02 5.48
CA LYS A 92 3.62 -1.28 5.40
C LYS A 92 4.29 -0.37 4.37
N GLU A 93 3.72 -0.30 3.16
CA GLU A 93 4.28 0.52 2.08
C GLU A 93 4.17 2.02 2.36
N ARG A 94 3.06 2.51 2.91
CA ARG A 94 2.94 3.91 3.33
C ARG A 94 3.90 4.27 4.44
N ARG A 95 4.03 3.41 5.46
CA ARG A 95 5.03 3.60 6.53
C ARG A 95 6.42 3.76 5.92
N LYS A 96 6.79 2.89 4.97
CA LYS A 96 8.10 2.90 4.31
C LYS A 96 8.32 4.14 3.44
N ARG A 97 7.33 4.55 2.64
CA ARG A 97 7.45 5.61 1.63
C ARG A 97 7.17 7.02 2.17
N GLU A 98 6.34 7.14 3.20
CA GLU A 98 5.85 8.43 3.71
C GLU A 98 6.36 8.70 5.13
N LEU A 99 6.14 7.78 6.07
CA LEU A 99 6.44 8.04 7.50
C LEU A 99 7.93 8.01 7.82
N ILE A 100 8.65 6.95 7.41
CA ILE A 100 10.08 6.79 7.72
C ILE A 100 10.91 7.97 7.21
N PRO A 101 10.75 8.45 5.95
CA PRO A 101 11.50 9.62 5.47
C PRO A 101 11.25 10.88 6.29
N VAL A 102 10.01 11.12 6.73
CA VAL A 102 9.68 12.28 7.58
C VAL A 102 10.34 12.16 8.95
N LEU A 103 10.33 10.98 9.57
CA LEU A 103 11.00 10.77 10.85
C LEU A 103 12.51 11.00 10.76
N ASN A 104 13.15 10.50 9.70
CA ASN A 104 14.57 10.73 9.47
C ASN A 104 14.89 12.23 9.35
N LEU A 105 14.09 12.96 8.56
CA LEU A 105 14.25 14.41 8.42
C LEU A 105 14.05 15.16 9.75
N LEU A 106 13.03 14.81 10.53
CA LEU A 106 12.79 15.46 11.82
C LEU A 106 13.93 15.21 12.80
N ASN A 107 14.47 14.00 12.83
CA ASN A 107 15.65 13.65 13.63
C ASN A 107 16.91 14.43 13.21
N GLU A 108 17.10 14.65 11.91
CA GLU A 108 18.19 15.50 11.40
C GLU A 108 18.01 16.95 11.88
N LEU A 109 16.80 17.52 11.73
CA LEU A 109 16.49 18.90 12.11
C LEU A 109 16.62 19.17 13.62
N GLU A 110 16.36 18.17 14.47
CA GLU A 110 16.62 18.27 15.92
C GLU A 110 18.10 18.46 16.25
N SER A 111 18.97 17.85 15.44
CA SER A 111 20.42 17.85 15.65
C SER A 111 21.13 19.12 15.17
N GLU A 112 20.45 19.94 14.36
CA GLU A 112 21.03 21.17 13.82
C GLU A 112 21.12 22.29 14.88
N ASN A 113 22.21 23.07 14.85
CA ASN A 113 22.34 24.29 15.65
C ASN A 113 21.71 25.46 14.89
N ILE A 114 20.60 25.98 15.41
CA ILE A 114 19.87 27.10 14.81
C ILE A 114 20.21 28.37 15.61
N ASP A 115 21.22 29.10 15.13
CA ASP A 115 21.78 30.30 15.78
C ASP A 115 20.97 31.59 15.56
N LYS A 116 19.74 31.50 15.03
CA LYS A 116 18.87 32.66 14.77
C LYS A 116 17.66 32.68 15.70
N GLY A 117 17.19 33.89 16.03
CA GLY A 117 16.04 34.10 16.91
C GLY A 117 14.83 33.25 16.49
N GLY A 118 14.31 32.43 17.42
CA GLY A 118 13.24 31.46 17.17
C GLY A 118 13.70 29.99 17.12
N GLY A 119 15.01 29.70 17.15
CA GLY A 119 15.55 28.34 17.10
C GLY A 119 15.05 27.41 18.21
N GLU A 120 14.90 27.90 19.45
CA GLU A 120 14.35 27.10 20.56
C GLU A 120 12.89 26.68 20.31
N TYR A 121 12.05 27.60 19.83
CA TYR A 121 10.66 27.29 19.53
C TYR A 121 10.54 26.31 18.36
N PHE A 122 11.36 26.49 17.32
CA PHE A 122 11.45 25.54 16.21
C PHE A 122 11.83 24.14 16.69
N LYS A 123 12.89 24.01 17.49
CA LYS A 123 13.33 22.72 18.05
C LYS A 123 12.24 22.05 18.88
N LYS A 124 11.52 22.83 19.67
CA LYS A 124 10.36 22.33 20.44
C LYS A 124 9.29 21.73 19.52
N VAL A 125 8.85 22.47 18.50
CA VAL A 125 7.79 22.01 17.59
C VAL A 125 8.22 20.79 16.78
N VAL A 126 9.45 20.79 16.25
CA VAL A 126 10.02 19.63 15.54
C VAL A 126 10.07 18.41 16.46
N GLY A 127 10.52 18.60 17.70
CA GLY A 127 10.54 17.55 18.73
C GLY A 127 9.17 16.93 19.02
N GLU A 128 8.14 17.77 19.18
CA GLU A 128 6.78 17.29 19.42
C GLU A 128 6.25 16.48 18.23
N ILE A 129 6.50 16.92 16.99
CA ILE A 129 6.10 16.20 15.77
C ILE A 129 6.85 14.88 15.66
N HIS A 130 8.16 14.88 15.91
CA HIS A 130 9.00 13.69 15.86
C HIS A 130 8.54 12.64 16.87
N GLN A 131 8.31 13.05 18.12
CA GLN A 131 7.84 12.17 19.19
C GLN A 131 6.47 11.55 18.87
N PHE A 132 5.55 12.34 18.32
CA PHE A 132 4.25 11.82 17.86
C PHE A 132 4.42 10.83 16.72
N GLY A 133 5.21 11.17 15.71
CA GLY A 133 5.45 10.32 14.55
C GLY A 133 6.13 9.00 14.93
N ASP A 134 7.10 9.01 15.85
CA ASP A 134 7.76 7.79 16.34
C ASP A 134 6.79 6.91 17.15
N SER A 135 5.91 7.53 17.94
CA SER A 135 4.85 6.80 18.65
C SER A 135 3.89 6.11 17.67
N ALA A 136 3.48 6.81 16.61
CA ALA A 136 2.68 6.24 15.53
C ALA A 136 3.42 5.10 14.81
N ASN A 137 4.70 5.29 14.47
CA ASN A 137 5.55 4.29 13.84
C ASN A 137 5.67 2.99 14.67
N LYS A 138 5.87 3.12 15.98
CA LYS A 138 5.89 1.99 16.93
C LYS A 138 4.55 1.26 16.99
N MET A 139 3.43 1.99 16.96
CA MET A 139 2.09 1.38 16.92
C MET A 139 1.88 0.58 15.62
N LEU A 140 2.24 1.18 14.47
CA LEU A 140 2.16 0.52 13.17
C LEU A 140 3.01 -0.75 13.12
N ASP A 141 4.23 -0.70 13.65
CA ASP A 141 5.12 -1.86 13.72
C ASP A 141 4.52 -3.01 14.54
N LYS A 142 3.88 -2.69 15.67
CA LYS A 142 3.17 -3.69 16.49
C LYS A 142 1.97 -4.30 15.76
N MET A 143 1.18 -3.48 15.06
CA MET A 143 0.03 -3.97 14.28
C MET A 143 0.48 -4.94 13.18
N VAL A 144 1.55 -4.57 12.46
CA VAL A 144 2.17 -5.42 11.42
C VAL A 144 2.67 -6.74 11.99
N LYS A 145 3.40 -6.72 13.11
CA LYS A 145 3.96 -7.94 13.73
C LYS A 145 2.88 -8.85 14.32
N ALA A 146 1.78 -8.28 14.81
CA ALA A 146 0.66 -9.06 15.34
C ALA A 146 -0.02 -9.91 14.25
N ASP A 147 -0.13 -9.39 13.02
CA ASP A 147 -0.62 -10.15 11.86
C ASP A 147 0.29 -11.35 11.53
N GLU A 148 1.61 -11.12 11.45
CA GLU A 148 2.58 -12.19 11.20
C GLU A 148 2.54 -13.29 12.28
N HIS A 149 2.36 -12.90 13.55
CA HIS A 149 2.23 -13.85 14.67
C HIS A 149 0.88 -14.58 14.71
N TRP A 150 -0.23 -13.92 14.37
CA TRP A 150 -1.53 -14.58 14.24
C TRP A 150 -1.51 -15.60 13.10
N PHE A 151 -0.93 -15.24 11.95
CA PHE A 151 -0.77 -16.14 10.79
C PHE A 151 0.11 -17.36 11.12
N THR A 152 1.30 -17.14 11.69
CA THR A 152 2.22 -18.23 12.06
C THR A 152 1.69 -19.07 13.23
N GLY A 153 1.03 -18.45 14.20
CA GLY A 153 0.41 -19.13 15.33
C GLY A 153 -0.79 -20.00 14.94
N SER A 154 -1.58 -19.59 13.93
CA SER A 154 -2.68 -20.39 13.40
C SER A 154 -2.19 -21.52 12.48
N LEU A 155 -1.17 -21.26 11.65
CA LEU A 155 -0.51 -22.29 10.82
C LEU A 155 0.18 -23.36 11.65
N MET A 156 0.90 -22.98 12.72
CA MET A 156 1.52 -23.95 13.63
C MET A 156 0.47 -24.80 14.35
N LYS A 157 -0.68 -24.24 14.73
CA LYS A 157 -1.78 -25.02 15.33
C LYS A 157 -2.39 -26.02 14.35
N PHE A 158 -2.36 -25.75 13.05
CA PHE A 158 -2.84 -26.67 12.01
C PHE A 158 -1.82 -27.76 11.65
N LEU A 159 -0.52 -27.47 11.75
CA LEU A 159 0.56 -28.45 11.52
C LEU A 159 0.86 -29.32 12.75
N VAL A 160 0.57 -28.84 13.96
CA VAL A 160 0.80 -29.56 15.23
C VAL A 160 -0.42 -30.40 15.66
N LYS A 161 -1.59 -30.22 15.04
CA LYS A 161 -2.71 -31.18 15.14
C LYS A 161 -2.64 -32.19 13.99
N LYS A 162 -1.82 -33.22 14.16
CA LYS A 162 -1.98 -34.51 13.48
C LYS A 162 -1.82 -35.63 14.50
#